data_AF-A0A8H5TP17-F1
#
_entry.id   AF-A0A8H5TP17-F1
#
_cell.length_a   1.000
_cell.length_b   1.000
_cell.length_c   1.000
_cell.angle_alpha   90.00
_cell.angle_beta   90.00
_cell.angle_gamma   90.00
#
_symmetry.space_group_name_H-M   'P 1'
#
loop_
_entity.id
_entity.type
_entity.pdbx_description
1 polymer ?
#
loop_
_entity_poly.entity_id
_entity_poly.type
_entity_poly.pdbx_seq_one_letter_code
_entity_poly.pdbx_strand_id
1 'polypeptide(L)'
;MRQKQTSTLEIGKRQIFLPWLSELGTSLLSSLHGEKSWTIARFLVTNGFDIEHPIDDLGISVLEKVLDDPEKVLGLSKVGANPNMTKDNGTCSIATLTASYAPRGVVKILVRAGTDFGRRNVFPRAALFSDTERIPVMEYLLDNCLVDIQQVENSYMKDNEILIGRGTALHMAVSVNSIKNVRFLLSKGAAEAR
;
A
#
# COMPACT_ATOMS: atom_id res chain seq x y z
N MET A 1 -21.63 11.47 -15.44
CA MET A 1 -22.05 12.36 -14.32
C MET A 1 -21.66 11.68 -13.01
N ARG A 2 -20.57 12.09 -12.35
CA ARG A 2 -20.25 11.63 -10.98
C ARG A 2 -21.04 12.51 -10.01
N GLN A 3 -21.88 11.91 -9.17
CA GLN A 3 -22.52 12.62 -8.06
C GLN A 3 -21.41 13.24 -7.19
N LYS A 4 -21.54 14.53 -6.84
CA LYS A 4 -20.73 15.13 -5.78
C LYS A 4 -21.04 14.36 -4.50
N GLN A 5 -20.11 13.51 -4.04
CA GLN A 5 -20.19 12.91 -2.72
C GLN A 5 -20.22 14.06 -1.71
N THR A 6 -21.38 14.27 -1.08
CA THR A 6 -21.58 15.24 -0.01
C THR A 6 -20.97 14.65 1.26
N SER A 7 -19.75 15.04 1.57
CA SER A 7 -19.07 14.54 2.76
C SER A 7 -19.57 15.30 3.99
N THR A 8 -20.28 14.56 4.82
CA THR A 8 -20.91 15.03 6.07
C THR A 8 -20.32 14.22 7.21
N LEU A 9 -19.98 14.88 8.32
CA LEU A 9 -19.56 14.21 9.56
C LEU A 9 -20.74 14.14 10.52
N GLU A 10 -20.97 12.98 11.12
CA GLU A 10 -21.97 12.82 12.17
C GLU A 10 -21.29 12.92 13.54
N ILE A 11 -21.61 13.99 14.27
CA ILE A 11 -21.17 14.16 15.66
C ILE A 11 -22.41 14.10 16.55
N GLY A 12 -22.66 12.94 17.15
CA GLY A 12 -23.88 12.68 17.93
C GLY A 12 -25.13 12.62 17.06
N LYS A 13 -26.13 13.48 17.31
CA LYS A 13 -27.37 13.59 16.49
C LYS A 13 -27.29 14.66 15.40
N ARG A 14 -26.12 15.24 15.16
CA ARG A 14 -25.95 16.35 14.21
C ARG A 14 -25.09 15.92 13.03
N GLN A 15 -25.65 16.06 11.84
CA GLN A 15 -24.95 15.93 10.58
C GLN A 15 -24.35 17.30 10.23
N ILE A 16 -23.03 17.40 10.17
CA ILE A 16 -22.32 18.64 9.85
C ILE A 16 -21.78 18.53 8.42
N PHE A 17 -22.26 19.43 7.56
CA PHE A 17 -21.71 19.59 6.21
C PHE A 17 -20.39 20.36 6.30
N LEU A 18 -19.30 19.76 5.85
CA LEU A 18 -17.96 20.38 5.89
C LEU A 18 -17.48 20.62 4.46
N PRO A 19 -17.73 21.82 3.88
CA PRO A 19 -17.30 22.14 2.51
C PRO A 19 -15.77 22.21 2.32
N TRP A 20 -15.01 22.12 3.41
CA TRP A 20 -13.55 22.14 3.48
C TRP A 20 -12.94 20.75 3.73
N LEU A 21 -13.57 19.66 3.24
CA LEU A 21 -13.00 18.31 3.41
C LEU A 21 -11.60 18.15 2.81
N SER A 22 -11.26 18.90 1.75
CA SER A 22 -9.90 18.94 1.20
C SER A 22 -8.91 19.61 2.16
N GLU A 23 -9.33 20.62 2.92
CA GLU A 23 -8.52 21.25 3.97
C GLU A 23 -8.39 20.33 5.18
N LEU A 24 -9.43 19.56 5.51
CA LEU A 24 -9.37 18.49 6.51
C LEU A 24 -8.47 17.33 6.06
N GLY A 25 -8.48 16.96 4.78
CA GLY A 25 -7.56 15.98 4.20
C GLY A 25 -6.12 16.43 4.31
N THR A 26 -5.83 17.69 3.92
CA THR A 26 -4.50 18.30 4.07
C THR A 26 -4.07 18.40 5.54
N SER A 27 -5.00 18.77 6.43
CA SER A 27 -4.78 18.82 7.86
C SER A 27 -4.48 17.42 8.43
N LEU A 28 -5.25 16.41 8.03
CA LEU A 28 -5.04 15.00 8.36
C LEU A 28 -3.67 14.53 7.85
N LEU A 29 -3.26 14.94 6.66
CA LEU A 29 -1.95 14.62 6.07
C LEU A 29 -0.78 15.15 6.89
N SER A 30 -0.89 16.41 7.34
CA SER A 30 0.08 17.00 8.29
C SER A 30 0.07 16.26 9.63
N SER A 31 -1.07 15.67 10.00
CA SER A 31 -1.29 15.05 11.30
C SER A 31 -0.81 13.59 11.40
N LEU A 32 -0.47 12.92 10.30
CA LEU A 32 -0.07 11.50 10.36
C LEU A 32 1.39 11.27 10.82
N HIS A 33 2.19 12.33 10.96
CA HIS A 33 3.63 12.24 11.24
C HIS A 33 3.99 12.28 12.74
N GLY A 34 3.01 12.47 13.66
CA GLY A 34 3.27 12.54 15.10
C GLY A 34 2.15 11.97 15.98
N GLU A 35 2.50 11.50 17.18
CA GLU A 35 1.62 10.89 18.21
C GLU A 35 0.35 11.71 18.50
N LYS A 36 0.52 13.00 18.84
CA LYS A 36 -0.60 13.93 19.12
C LYS A 36 -1.54 14.07 17.93
N SER A 37 -1.00 13.88 16.74
CA SER A 37 -1.64 14.18 15.49
C SER A 37 -2.36 12.93 14.89
N TRP A 38 -1.93 11.73 15.27
CA TRP A 38 -2.66 10.47 15.06
C TRP A 38 -3.96 10.40 15.87
N THR A 39 -3.99 11.00 17.07
CA THR A 39 -5.20 11.06 17.90
C THR A 39 -6.34 11.78 17.17
N ILE A 40 -6.03 12.86 16.44
CA ILE A 40 -6.99 13.61 15.61
C ILE A 40 -7.49 12.75 14.46
N ALA A 41 -6.59 12.06 13.76
CA ALA A 41 -6.95 11.14 12.67
C ALA A 41 -7.95 10.07 13.13
N ARG A 42 -7.64 9.42 14.25
CA ARG A 42 -8.52 8.41 14.85
C ARG A 42 -9.87 8.98 15.26
N PHE A 43 -9.89 10.19 15.84
CA PHE A 43 -11.13 10.87 16.20
C PHE A 43 -12.01 11.14 14.98
N LEU A 44 -11.44 11.68 13.89
CA LEU A 44 -12.18 11.97 12.67
C LEU A 44 -12.79 10.71 12.07
N VAL A 45 -12.01 9.64 11.91
CA VAL A 45 -12.50 8.36 11.36
C VAL A 45 -13.60 7.76 12.25
N THR A 46 -13.42 7.79 13.57
CA THR A 46 -14.42 7.27 14.52
C THR A 46 -15.74 8.05 14.49
N ASN A 47 -15.72 9.31 14.03
CA ASN A 47 -16.91 10.16 13.90
C ASN A 47 -17.42 10.26 12.44
N GLY A 48 -17.10 9.29 11.60
CA GLY A 48 -17.69 9.16 10.26
C GLY A 48 -16.95 9.89 9.15
N PHE A 49 -15.70 10.33 9.38
CA PHE A 49 -14.82 10.67 8.25
C PHE A 49 -14.58 9.41 7.40
N ASP A 50 -14.78 9.54 6.10
CA ASP A 50 -14.51 8.48 5.14
C ASP A 50 -13.00 8.20 5.08
N ILE A 51 -12.59 7.09 5.69
CA ILE A 51 -11.18 6.65 5.77
C ILE A 51 -10.55 6.41 4.39
N GLU A 52 -11.36 6.18 3.36
CA GLU A 52 -10.91 5.98 1.99
C GLU A 52 -10.84 7.27 1.19
N HIS A 53 -11.30 8.39 1.77
CA HIS A 53 -11.21 9.69 1.12
C HIS A 53 -9.72 10.06 0.92
N PRO A 54 -9.34 10.51 -0.29
CA PRO A 54 -8.02 11.04 -0.54
C PRO A 54 -7.65 12.15 0.44
N ILE A 55 -6.43 12.09 0.96
CA ILE A 55 -5.90 13.12 1.86
C ILE A 55 -5.13 14.21 1.10
N ASP A 56 -4.78 13.99 -0.17
CA ASP A 56 -4.18 14.97 -1.08
C ASP A 56 -4.67 14.85 -2.53
N ASP A 57 -4.20 15.78 -3.35
CA ASP A 57 -4.45 15.85 -4.79
C ASP A 57 -3.83 14.68 -5.57
N LEU A 58 -2.92 13.91 -4.95
CA LEU A 58 -2.31 12.73 -5.54
C LEU A 58 -3.17 11.46 -5.32
N GLY A 59 -4.31 11.59 -4.64
CA GLY A 59 -5.18 10.45 -4.38
C GLY A 59 -4.65 9.52 -3.30
N ILE A 60 -3.72 9.97 -2.45
CA ILE A 60 -3.16 9.16 -1.36
C ILE A 60 -4.24 8.92 -0.31
N SER A 61 -4.36 7.67 0.15
CA SER A 61 -5.25 7.32 1.28
C SER A 61 -4.53 7.46 2.62
N VAL A 62 -5.30 7.53 3.71
CA VAL A 62 -4.74 7.52 5.08
C VAL A 62 -3.92 6.24 5.31
N LEU A 63 -4.42 5.09 4.83
CA LEU A 63 -3.75 3.80 4.98
C LEU A 63 -2.40 3.76 4.24
N GLU A 64 -2.34 4.28 3.01
CA GLU A 64 -1.10 4.37 2.23
C GLU A 64 -0.01 5.17 2.97
N LYS A 65 -0.42 6.26 3.63
CA LYS A 65 0.50 7.19 4.28
C LYS A 65 1.16 6.65 5.54
N VAL A 66 0.57 5.65 6.20
CA VAL A 66 1.05 5.10 7.48
C VAL A 66 1.63 3.70 7.37
N LEU A 67 1.93 3.23 6.15
CA LEU A 67 2.46 1.88 5.90
C LEU A 67 3.84 1.61 6.53
N ASP A 68 4.48 2.62 7.11
CA ASP A 68 5.71 2.50 7.90
C ASP A 68 5.47 2.26 9.40
N ASP A 69 4.24 2.40 9.88
CA ASP A 69 3.87 2.38 11.30
C ASP A 69 2.86 1.24 11.61
N PRO A 70 3.32 0.12 12.22
CA PRO A 70 2.47 -1.01 12.57
C PRO A 70 1.28 -0.64 13.48
N GLU A 71 1.45 0.30 14.41
CA GLU A 71 0.39 0.64 15.36
C GLU A 71 -0.72 1.42 14.68
N LYS A 72 -0.35 2.37 13.81
CA LYS A 72 -1.32 3.14 13.02
C LYS A 72 -2.06 2.24 12.03
N VAL A 73 -1.36 1.37 11.31
CA VAL A 73 -1.98 0.40 10.39
C VAL A 73 -2.96 -0.52 11.13
N LEU A 74 -2.57 -1.03 12.30
CA LEU A 74 -3.47 -1.84 13.14
C LEU A 74 -4.70 -1.04 13.58
N GLY A 75 -4.52 0.22 13.95
CA GLY A 75 -5.60 1.12 14.32
C GLY A 75 -6.60 1.34 13.17
N LEU A 76 -6.10 1.65 11.96
CA LEU A 76 -6.93 1.83 10.76
C LEU A 76 -7.66 0.53 10.37
N SER A 77 -6.98 -0.61 10.45
CA SER A 77 -7.60 -1.91 10.17
C SER A 77 -8.79 -2.20 11.11
N LYS A 78 -8.69 -1.83 12.39
CA LYS A 78 -9.78 -2.02 13.37
C LYS A 78 -11.00 -1.14 13.11
N VAL A 79 -10.84 0.00 12.44
CA VAL A 79 -11.93 0.91 12.09
C VAL A 79 -12.45 0.68 10.66
N GLY A 80 -12.02 -0.40 10.00
CA GLY A 80 -12.59 -0.85 8.73
C GLY A 80 -11.92 -0.31 7.47
N ALA A 81 -10.67 0.18 7.57
CA ALA A 81 -9.89 0.56 6.39
C ALA A 81 -9.83 -0.59 5.38
N ASN A 82 -10.11 -0.30 4.10
CA ASN A 82 -10.09 -1.29 3.04
C ASN A 82 -8.63 -1.64 2.68
N PRO A 83 -8.17 -2.85 2.98
CA PRO A 83 -6.78 -3.25 2.77
C PRO A 83 -6.46 -3.55 1.29
N ASN A 84 -7.46 -3.50 0.41
CA ASN A 84 -7.39 -3.85 -1.02
C ASN A 84 -7.59 -2.64 -1.95
N MET A 85 -7.46 -1.43 -1.41
CA MET A 85 -7.53 -0.20 -2.19
C MET A 85 -6.49 -0.16 -3.30
N THR A 86 -6.89 0.45 -4.40
CA THR A 86 -6.06 0.57 -5.60
C THR A 86 -6.37 1.87 -6.34
N LYS A 87 -5.30 2.47 -6.86
CA LYS A 87 -5.31 3.56 -7.83
C LYS A 87 -4.57 3.14 -9.10
N ASP A 88 -4.53 4.04 -10.08
CA ASP A 88 -3.80 3.87 -11.34
C ASP A 88 -4.15 2.56 -12.06
N ASN A 89 -5.44 2.29 -12.22
CA ASN A 89 -5.99 1.10 -12.90
C ASN A 89 -5.49 -0.25 -12.35
N GLY A 90 -5.27 -0.38 -11.03
CA GLY A 90 -4.82 -1.64 -10.45
C GLY A 90 -3.31 -1.73 -10.23
N THR A 91 -2.53 -0.78 -10.76
CA THR A 91 -1.05 -0.86 -10.72
C THR A 91 -0.45 -0.39 -9.41
N CYS A 92 -1.12 0.53 -8.72
CA CYS A 92 -0.73 1.01 -7.40
C CYS A 92 -1.80 0.62 -6.38
N SER A 93 -1.56 -0.47 -5.66
CA SER A 93 -2.42 -0.99 -4.60
C SER A 93 -1.72 -0.95 -3.24
N ILE A 94 -2.51 -1.03 -2.17
CA ILE A 94 -1.95 -1.20 -0.81
C ILE A 94 -1.01 -2.41 -0.75
N ALA A 95 -1.34 -3.53 -1.42
CA ALA A 95 -0.47 -4.70 -1.47
C ALA A 95 0.90 -4.40 -2.12
N THR A 96 0.91 -3.72 -3.27
CA THR A 96 2.16 -3.37 -3.99
C THR A 96 3.01 -2.36 -3.23
N LEU A 97 2.39 -1.38 -2.58
CA LEU A 97 3.08 -0.37 -1.76
C LEU A 97 3.67 -1.01 -0.49
N THR A 98 2.88 -1.87 0.15
CA THR A 98 3.31 -2.62 1.34
C THR A 98 4.51 -3.51 1.03
N ALA A 99 4.47 -4.24 -0.08
CA ALA A 99 5.58 -5.06 -0.54
C ALA A 99 6.85 -4.23 -0.83
N SER A 100 6.68 -3.02 -1.39
CA SER A 100 7.76 -2.13 -1.77
C SER A 100 8.59 -1.63 -0.57
N TYR A 101 7.94 -1.15 0.48
CA TYR A 101 8.66 -0.43 1.56
C TYR A 101 8.17 -0.69 2.98
N ALA A 102 6.98 -1.27 3.18
CA ALA A 102 6.45 -1.43 4.54
C ALA A 102 7.29 -2.42 5.38
N PRO A 103 7.45 -2.20 6.69
CA PRO A 103 8.09 -3.18 7.57
C PRO A 103 7.34 -4.51 7.57
N ARG A 104 8.05 -5.62 7.83
CA ARG A 104 7.45 -6.97 7.92
C ARG A 104 6.29 -7.04 8.92
N GLY A 105 6.34 -6.24 9.99
CA GLY A 105 5.24 -6.13 10.96
C GLY A 105 3.93 -5.62 10.32
N VAL A 106 4.03 -4.59 9.49
CA VAL A 106 2.89 -4.04 8.72
C VAL A 106 2.36 -5.07 7.72
N VAL A 107 3.25 -5.78 7.00
CA VAL A 107 2.86 -6.86 6.08
C VAL A 107 2.00 -7.90 6.79
N LYS A 108 2.42 -8.36 7.97
CA LYS A 108 1.66 -9.35 8.78
C LYS A 108 0.29 -8.84 9.20
N ILE A 109 0.19 -7.56 9.57
CA ILE A 109 -1.09 -6.95 9.96
C ILE A 109 -2.03 -6.93 8.75
N LEU A 110 -1.53 -6.52 7.58
CA LEU A 110 -2.32 -6.41 6.36
C LEU A 110 -2.74 -7.77 5.79
N VAL A 111 -1.90 -8.81 5.88
CA VAL A 111 -2.30 -10.19 5.59
C VAL A 111 -3.48 -10.62 6.48
N ARG A 112 -3.41 -10.34 7.79
CA ARG A 112 -4.50 -10.64 8.73
C ARG A 112 -5.76 -9.83 8.47
N ALA A 113 -5.61 -8.61 7.95
CA ALA A 113 -6.72 -7.76 7.53
C ALA A 113 -7.37 -8.22 6.21
N GLY A 114 -6.78 -9.17 5.49
CA GLY A 114 -7.30 -9.69 4.23
C GLY A 114 -6.79 -8.95 2.99
N THR A 115 -5.61 -8.33 3.05
CA THR A 115 -4.92 -7.84 1.84
C THR A 115 -4.63 -8.99 0.89
N ASP A 116 -5.04 -8.82 -0.37
CA ASP A 116 -4.77 -9.71 -1.49
C ASP A 116 -3.40 -9.40 -2.10
N PHE A 117 -2.38 -10.10 -1.61
CA PHE A 117 -1.01 -10.04 -2.14
C PHE A 117 -0.80 -10.89 -3.40
N GLY A 118 -1.80 -11.66 -3.84
CA GLY A 118 -1.76 -12.41 -5.10
C GLY A 118 -1.88 -11.50 -6.33
N ARG A 119 -2.17 -10.21 -6.13
CA ARG A 119 -2.31 -9.22 -7.19
C ARG A 119 -1.01 -8.95 -7.92
N ARG A 120 -1.17 -8.46 -9.14
CA ARG A 120 -0.09 -8.08 -10.06
C ARG A 120 0.90 -7.12 -9.39
N ASN A 121 2.17 -7.23 -9.75
CA ASN A 121 3.28 -6.36 -9.36
C ASN A 121 3.76 -6.46 -7.90
N VAL A 122 3.12 -7.23 -7.02
CA VAL A 122 3.50 -7.35 -5.61
C VAL A 122 4.92 -7.89 -5.46
N PHE A 123 5.22 -9.02 -6.11
CA PHE A 123 6.51 -9.69 -5.94
C PHE A 123 7.67 -8.95 -6.63
N PRO A 124 7.53 -8.49 -7.89
CA PRO A 124 8.53 -7.63 -8.51
C PRO A 124 8.85 -6.37 -7.68
N ARG A 125 7.83 -5.74 -7.10
CA ARG A 125 8.01 -4.55 -6.25
C ARG A 125 8.76 -4.82 -4.97
N ALA A 126 8.53 -5.97 -4.33
CA ALA A 126 9.30 -6.38 -3.16
C ALA A 126 10.80 -6.54 -3.47
N ALA A 127 11.14 -6.98 -4.68
CA ALA A 127 12.52 -7.19 -5.12
C ALA A 127 13.20 -5.93 -5.70
N LEU A 128 12.45 -4.86 -5.96
CA LEU A 128 12.94 -3.62 -6.58
C LEU A 128 13.89 -2.83 -5.67
N PHE A 129 13.82 -2.98 -4.36
CA PHE A 129 14.74 -2.28 -3.44
C PHE A 129 15.83 -3.22 -2.94
N SER A 130 17.07 -2.71 -2.88
CA SER A 130 18.26 -3.46 -2.44
C SER A 130 18.40 -3.60 -0.92
N ASP A 131 17.44 -3.09 -0.16
CA ASP A 131 17.39 -3.16 1.29
C ASP A 131 17.24 -4.62 1.76
N THR A 132 18.10 -5.01 2.72
CA THR A 132 18.07 -6.34 3.34
C THR A 132 16.76 -6.65 4.04
N GLU A 133 16.03 -5.64 4.51
CA GLU A 133 14.73 -5.83 5.15
C GLU A 133 13.63 -6.29 4.17
N ARG A 134 13.89 -6.23 2.85
CA ARG A 134 12.97 -6.77 1.85
C ARG A 134 13.02 -8.29 1.75
N ILE A 135 14.15 -8.93 2.04
CA ILE A 135 14.25 -10.41 1.98
C ILE A 135 13.27 -11.08 2.95
N PRO A 136 13.19 -10.70 4.24
CA PRO A 136 12.18 -11.22 5.16
C PRO A 136 10.73 -10.97 4.73
N VAL A 137 10.47 -9.91 3.96
CA VAL A 137 9.15 -9.64 3.39
C VAL A 137 8.87 -10.58 2.22
N MET A 138 9.79 -10.70 1.27
CA MET A 138 9.67 -11.63 0.13
C MET A 138 9.49 -13.08 0.60
N GLU A 139 10.27 -13.51 1.59
CA GLU A 139 10.15 -14.83 2.21
C GLU A 139 8.75 -15.02 2.82
N TYR A 140 8.28 -14.06 3.61
CA TYR A 140 6.96 -14.14 4.21
C TYR A 140 5.84 -14.21 3.16
N LEU A 141 5.94 -13.44 2.08
CA LEU A 141 4.96 -13.45 0.98
C LEU A 141 4.92 -14.81 0.25
N LEU A 142 6.08 -15.40 -0.04
CA LEU A 142 6.14 -16.75 -0.65
C LEU A 142 5.51 -17.80 0.26
N ASP A 143 5.83 -17.76 1.54
CA ASP A 143 5.42 -18.80 2.49
C ASP A 143 3.95 -18.69 2.92
N ASN A 144 3.35 -17.48 2.88
CA ASN A 144 2.04 -17.22 3.51
C ASN A 144 0.98 -16.63 2.57
N CYS A 145 1.34 -16.12 1.40
CA CYS A 145 0.43 -15.32 0.56
C CYS A 145 0.20 -15.92 -0.84
N LEU A 146 0.66 -17.15 -1.10
CA LEU A 146 0.51 -17.85 -2.39
C LEU A 146 0.95 -17.00 -3.60
N VAL A 147 1.99 -16.18 -3.40
CA VAL A 147 2.50 -15.29 -4.45
C VAL A 147 3.31 -16.09 -5.46
N ASP A 148 3.07 -15.86 -6.75
CA ASP A 148 3.87 -16.44 -7.81
C ASP A 148 5.24 -15.74 -7.91
N ILE A 149 6.31 -16.51 -7.69
CA ILE A 149 7.69 -16.03 -7.81
C ILE A 149 8.03 -15.56 -9.23
N GLN A 150 7.33 -16.11 -10.24
CA GLN A 150 7.47 -15.76 -11.66
C GLN A 150 6.50 -14.66 -12.09
N GLN A 151 5.77 -14.04 -11.15
CA GLN A 151 4.90 -12.92 -11.46
C GLN A 151 5.69 -11.83 -12.20
N VAL A 152 5.18 -11.45 -13.37
CA VAL A 152 5.76 -10.38 -14.20
C VAL A 152 5.12 -9.05 -13.82
N GLU A 153 5.94 -8.00 -13.69
CA GLU A 153 5.42 -6.64 -13.54
C GLU A 153 4.70 -6.22 -14.83
N ASN A 154 3.45 -5.78 -14.73
CA ASN A 154 2.75 -5.13 -15.83
C ASN A 154 3.21 -3.67 -15.95
N SER A 155 3.57 -3.29 -17.17
CA SER A 155 4.00 -1.93 -17.54
C SER A 155 3.00 -0.85 -17.11
N TYR A 156 3.54 0.25 -16.59
CA TYR A 156 2.87 1.55 -16.49
C TYR A 156 2.56 2.04 -17.91
N MET A 157 1.35 1.79 -18.41
CA MET A 157 0.94 2.37 -19.69
C MET A 157 0.31 3.74 -19.45
N LYS A 158 1.10 4.78 -19.62
CA LYS A 158 0.64 6.03 -20.21
C LYS A 158 1.72 6.46 -21.21
N ASP A 159 1.42 6.32 -22.49
CA ASP A 159 2.16 6.84 -23.64
C ASP A 159 3.61 6.31 -23.84
N ASN A 160 3.72 5.12 -24.43
CA ASN A 160 4.80 4.64 -25.32
C ASN A 160 6.29 4.79 -24.96
N GLU A 161 6.68 5.22 -23.76
CA GLU A 161 8.07 5.20 -23.29
C GLU A 161 8.22 4.20 -22.13
N ILE A 162 8.35 2.92 -22.46
CA ILE A 162 8.51 1.84 -21.47
C ILE A 162 10.00 1.69 -21.12
N LEU A 163 10.36 1.99 -19.88
CA LEU A 163 11.65 1.57 -19.30
C LEU A 163 11.53 0.74 -18.00
N ILE A 164 10.32 0.58 -17.44
CA ILE A 164 10.10 -0.19 -16.21
C ILE A 164 8.76 -0.95 -16.34
N GLY A 165 8.78 -2.28 -16.20
CA GLY A 165 7.56 -3.09 -16.19
C GLY A 165 7.43 -4.20 -17.24
N ARG A 166 8.47 -5.03 -17.41
CA ARG A 166 8.35 -6.35 -18.08
C ARG A 166 9.15 -7.46 -17.39
N GLY A 167 9.56 -7.23 -16.14
CA GLY A 167 10.47 -8.11 -15.43
C GLY A 167 9.79 -8.88 -14.31
N THR A 168 10.22 -10.10 -14.09
CA THR A 168 9.99 -10.84 -12.83
C THR A 168 10.75 -10.17 -11.67
N ALA A 169 10.53 -10.64 -10.44
CA ALA A 169 11.34 -10.21 -9.29
C ALA A 169 12.85 -10.37 -9.53
N LEU A 170 13.26 -11.39 -10.30
CA LEU A 170 14.67 -11.59 -10.64
C LEU A 170 15.21 -10.45 -11.53
N HIS A 171 14.44 -10.02 -12.52
CA HIS A 171 14.82 -8.87 -13.36
C HIS A 171 14.96 -7.59 -12.52
N MET A 172 14.05 -7.36 -11.56
CA MET A 172 14.11 -6.21 -10.66
C MET A 172 15.35 -6.23 -9.77
N ALA A 173 15.65 -7.40 -9.18
CA ALA A 173 16.84 -7.58 -8.37
C ALA A 173 18.14 -7.31 -9.15
N VAL A 174 18.19 -7.72 -10.43
CA VAL A 174 19.31 -7.43 -11.34
C VAL A 174 19.37 -5.94 -11.67
N SER A 175 18.24 -5.29 -11.98
CA SER A 175 18.24 -3.87 -12.36
C SER A 175 18.71 -2.94 -11.24
N VAL A 176 18.52 -3.33 -9.98
CA VAL A 176 19.01 -2.56 -8.82
C VAL A 176 20.32 -3.08 -8.26
N ASN A 177 21.01 -3.97 -9.00
CA ASN A 177 22.30 -4.55 -8.64
C ASN A 177 22.32 -5.18 -7.23
N SER A 178 21.21 -5.80 -6.81
CA SER A 178 21.10 -6.43 -5.49
C SER A 178 21.49 -7.91 -5.56
N ILE A 179 22.77 -8.19 -5.35
CA ILE A 179 23.28 -9.57 -5.31
C ILE A 179 22.57 -10.42 -4.25
N LYS A 180 22.13 -9.81 -3.14
CA LYS A 180 21.40 -10.51 -2.07
C LYS A 180 20.01 -10.94 -2.55
N ASN A 181 19.26 -10.04 -3.20
CA ASN A 181 17.96 -10.38 -3.76
C ASN A 181 18.10 -11.43 -4.86
N VAL A 182 19.10 -11.30 -5.75
CA VAL A 182 19.38 -12.30 -6.80
C VAL A 182 19.64 -13.67 -6.18
N ARG A 183 20.53 -13.77 -5.18
CA ARG A 183 20.82 -15.04 -4.50
C ARG A 183 19.60 -15.64 -3.83
N PHE A 184 18.81 -14.83 -3.13
CA PHE A 184 17.57 -15.27 -2.48
C PHE A 184 16.54 -15.78 -3.50
N LEU A 185 16.33 -15.05 -4.60
CA LEU A 185 15.36 -15.43 -5.62
C LEU A 185 15.78 -16.71 -6.34
N LEU A 186 17.06 -16.86 -6.66
CA LEU A 186 17.58 -18.10 -7.24
C LEU A 186 17.45 -19.29 -6.28
N SER A 187 17.71 -19.10 -4.98
CA SER A 187 17.53 -20.18 -3.99
C SER A 187 16.08 -20.60 -3.78
N LYS A 188 15.12 -19.74 -4.19
CA LYS A 188 13.68 -20.04 -4.20
C LYS A 188 13.14 -20.48 -5.57
N GLY A 189 14.02 -20.67 -6.57
CA GLY A 189 13.65 -21.21 -7.89
C GLY A 189 13.20 -20.19 -8.94
N ALA A 190 13.50 -18.90 -8.78
CA ALA A 190 13.06 -17.84 -9.70
C ALA A 190 13.62 -17.93 -11.14
N ALA A 191 14.56 -18.83 -11.42
CA ALA A 191 15.14 -19.03 -12.75
C ALA A 191 14.68 -20.33 -13.44
N GLU A 192 13.86 -21.14 -12.77
CA GLU A 192 13.35 -22.39 -13.33
C GLU A 192 12.06 -22.10 -14.11
N ALA A 193 12.07 -22.37 -15.42
CA ALA A 193 10.85 -22.44 -16.21
C ALA A 193 10.12 -23.74 -15.81
N ARG A 194 8.86 -23.61 -15.38
CA ARG A 194 7.98 -24.75 -15.11
C ARG A 194 7.19 -25.12 -16.34
#